data_AF-Q50FS2-F1
#
_entry.id   AF-Q50FS2-F1
#
_cell.length_a   1.000
_cell.length_b   1.000
_cell.length_c   1.000
_cell.angle_alpha   90.00
_cell.angle_beta   90.00
_cell.angle_gamma   90.00
#
_symmetry.space_group_name_H-M   'P 1'
#
loop_
_entity.id
_entity.type
_entity.pdbx_description
1 polymer ?
#
loop_
_entity_poly.entity_id
_entity_poly.type
_entity_poly.pdbx_seq_one_letter_code
_entity_poly.pdbx_strand_id
1 'polypeptide(L)'
;PVFSGKDSNKVNLEAQSAPLTPLTLLKEGRVDRSITYDILSDTYACITDGVGGVFGEGIYRFDEIDVLVEHNLKRELVLQNEDPLSAKHTITQKMKIGRENCMMDADIILTQTSDKEYFYIKGKMQVKENEKLVFDKNYNYKTLRKSL
;
A
#
# COMPACT_ATOMS: atom_id res chain seq x y z
N PRO A 1 6.46 -25.21 11.60
CA PRO A 1 5.15 -25.81 11.27
C PRO A 1 5.28 -27.31 11.02
N VAL A 2 4.57 -28.14 11.78
CA VAL A 2 4.47 -29.59 11.53
C VAL A 2 3.20 -29.81 10.72
N PHE A 3 3.33 -30.20 9.45
CA PHE A 3 2.20 -30.51 8.59
C PHE A 3 1.62 -31.88 9.01
N SER A 4 0.34 -31.92 9.34
CA SER A 4 -0.38 -33.14 9.78
C SER A 4 -1.43 -33.62 8.76
N GLY A 5 -1.37 -33.09 7.53
CA GLY A 5 -2.28 -33.46 6.45
C GLY A 5 -1.84 -34.72 5.71
N LYS A 6 -2.61 -35.10 4.69
CA LYS A 6 -2.23 -36.18 3.77
C LYS A 6 -1.42 -35.62 2.62
N ASP A 7 -0.44 -36.38 2.16
CA ASP A 7 0.28 -36.07 0.94
C ASP A 7 -0.69 -36.09 -0.25
N SER A 8 -0.63 -35.06 -1.09
CA SER A 8 -1.26 -35.10 -2.41
C SER A 8 -0.22 -35.54 -3.42
N ASN A 9 -0.52 -36.60 -4.17
CA ASN A 9 0.31 -37.06 -5.28
C ASN A 9 -0.04 -36.37 -6.61
N LYS A 10 -0.96 -35.41 -6.60
CA LYS A 10 -1.41 -34.68 -7.79
C LYS A 10 -1.59 -33.19 -7.48
N VAL A 11 -1.01 -32.36 -8.35
CA VAL A 11 -1.43 -30.96 -8.45
C VAL A 11 -2.79 -30.96 -9.14
N ASN A 12 -3.78 -30.27 -8.58
CA ASN A 12 -5.07 -30.10 -9.25
C ASN A 12 -4.91 -29.11 -10.41
N LEU A 13 -4.68 -29.64 -11.62
CA LEU A 13 -4.55 -28.83 -12.84
C LEU A 13 -5.90 -28.37 -13.40
N GLU A 14 -7.01 -28.89 -12.88
CA GLU A 14 -8.38 -28.54 -13.27
C GLU A 14 -9.05 -27.67 -12.21
N ALA A 15 -8.27 -26.86 -11.50
CA ALA A 15 -8.82 -25.88 -10.57
C ALA A 15 -9.77 -24.94 -11.33
N GLN A 16 -11.04 -24.94 -10.94
CA GLN A 16 -12.06 -24.09 -11.52
C GLN A 16 -12.21 -22.82 -10.68
N SER A 17 -12.52 -21.71 -11.34
CA SER A 17 -12.92 -20.45 -10.71
C SER A 17 -14.17 -19.93 -11.39
N ALA A 18 -14.91 -19.06 -10.71
CA ALA A 18 -15.99 -18.33 -11.34
C ALA A 18 -15.45 -17.46 -12.51
N PRO A 19 -16.27 -17.15 -13.52
CA PRO A 19 -15.88 -16.20 -14.57
C PRO A 19 -15.42 -14.86 -13.97
N LEU A 20 -14.45 -14.23 -14.62
CA LEU A 20 -14.00 -12.90 -14.22
C LEU A 20 -15.13 -11.89 -14.40
N THR A 21 -15.35 -11.03 -13.40
CA THR A 21 -16.29 -9.91 -13.51
C THR A 21 -15.83 -8.99 -14.64
N PRO A 22 -16.72 -8.63 -15.59
CA PRO A 22 -16.40 -7.67 -16.64
C PRO A 22 -15.94 -6.33 -16.05
N LEU A 23 -14.84 -5.81 -16.59
CA LEU A 23 -14.24 -4.55 -16.16
C LEU A 23 -13.91 -3.66 -17.35
N THR A 24 -14.12 -2.36 -17.17
CA THR A 24 -13.64 -1.32 -18.08
C THR A 24 -12.43 -0.64 -17.46
N LEU A 25 -11.31 -0.64 -18.19
CA LEU A 25 -10.13 0.14 -17.84
C LEU A 25 -10.36 1.61 -18.20
N LEU A 26 -10.36 2.49 -17.20
CA LEU A 26 -10.59 3.92 -17.37
C LEU A 26 -9.30 4.70 -17.60
N LYS A 27 -8.20 4.24 -16.99
CA LYS A 27 -6.87 4.84 -17.14
C LYS A 27 -5.80 3.79 -16.90
N GLU A 28 -4.79 3.76 -17.77
CA GLU A 28 -3.59 2.95 -17.58
C GLU A 28 -2.89 3.29 -16.26
N GLY A 29 -2.43 2.25 -15.58
CA GLY A 29 -1.59 2.39 -14.40
C GLY A 29 -0.13 2.57 -14.78
N ARG A 30 0.67 3.03 -13.82
CA ARG A 30 2.13 3.03 -13.94
C ARG A 30 2.77 2.73 -12.60
N VAL A 31 3.96 2.15 -12.65
CA VAL A 31 4.84 2.02 -11.50
C VAL A 31 6.20 2.54 -11.88
N ASP A 32 6.61 3.63 -11.25
CA ASP A 32 7.96 4.13 -11.35
C ASP A 32 8.73 3.74 -10.09
N ARG A 33 9.93 3.20 -10.28
CA ARG A 33 10.85 2.93 -9.19
C ARG A 33 12.15 3.66 -9.44
N SER A 34 12.51 4.53 -8.52
CA SER A 34 13.80 5.22 -8.51
C SER A 34 14.60 4.80 -7.29
N ILE A 35 15.91 4.65 -7.52
CA ILE A 35 16.89 4.41 -6.47
C ILE A 35 17.92 5.52 -6.60
N THR A 36 18.24 6.16 -5.48
CA THR A 36 19.28 7.19 -5.41
C THR A 36 20.23 6.84 -4.28
N TYR A 37 21.52 7.01 -4.55
CA TYR A 37 22.56 6.83 -3.55
C TYR A 37 23.43 8.08 -3.52
N ASP A 38 23.46 8.75 -2.37
CA ASP A 38 24.36 9.85 -2.11
C ASP A 38 25.62 9.31 -1.44
N ILE A 39 26.74 9.39 -2.16
CA ILE A 39 28.05 8.89 -1.73
C ILE A 39 28.62 9.73 -0.58
N LEU A 40 28.33 11.03 -0.53
CA LEU A 40 28.90 11.93 0.48
C LEU A 40 28.23 11.74 1.84
N SER A 41 26.92 11.48 1.84
CA SER A 41 26.14 11.25 3.06
C SER A 41 25.86 9.78 3.34
N ASP A 42 26.43 8.86 2.54
CA ASP A 42 26.20 7.41 2.62
C ASP A 42 24.70 7.04 2.73
N THR A 43 23.85 7.80 2.01
CA THR A 43 22.39 7.72 2.12
C THR A 43 21.79 7.05 0.89
N TYR A 44 21.05 5.98 1.13
CA TYR A 44 20.25 5.27 0.15
C TYR A 44 18.78 5.70 0.22
N ALA A 45 18.19 6.02 -0.92
CA ALA A 45 16.76 6.28 -1.06
C ALA A 45 16.17 5.37 -2.15
N CYS A 46 15.07 4.70 -1.84
CA CYS A 46 14.26 3.94 -2.79
C CYS A 46 12.83 4.47 -2.76
N ILE A 47 12.35 4.94 -3.91
CA ILE A 47 11.00 5.47 -4.08
C ILE A 47 10.28 4.60 -5.11
N THR A 48 9.13 4.07 -4.73
CA THR A 48 8.19 3.42 -5.66
C THR A 48 6.92 4.26 -5.70
N ASP A 49 6.56 4.78 -6.86
CA ASP A 49 5.36 5.56 -7.13
C ASP A 49 4.42 4.76 -8.03
N GLY A 50 3.39 4.17 -7.43
CA GLY A 50 2.33 3.44 -8.12
C GLY A 50 1.10 4.34 -8.33
N VAL A 51 0.71 4.55 -9.58
CA VAL A 51 -0.48 5.32 -9.96
C VAL A 51 -1.45 4.41 -10.69
N GLY A 52 -2.73 4.47 -10.31
CA GLY A 52 -3.77 3.61 -10.85
C GLY A 52 -3.48 2.16 -10.53
N GLY A 53 -3.48 1.77 -9.27
CA GLY A 53 -3.19 0.42 -8.80
C GLY A 53 -1.94 0.32 -7.90
N VAL A 54 -1.91 -0.69 -7.03
CA VAL A 54 -0.76 -0.99 -6.14
C VAL A 54 0.48 -1.34 -6.95
N PHE A 55 0.26 -1.96 -8.11
CA PHE A 55 1.26 -2.43 -9.05
C PHE A 55 1.02 -1.88 -10.46
N GLY A 56 0.23 -0.81 -10.60
CA GLY A 56 -0.05 -0.15 -11.88
C GLY A 56 -1.07 -0.90 -12.73
N GLU A 57 -2.03 -1.60 -12.11
CA GLU A 57 -3.10 -2.35 -12.79
C GLU A 57 -4.08 -1.48 -13.58
N GLY A 58 -4.05 -0.17 -13.36
CA GLY A 58 -4.96 0.83 -13.88
C GLY A 58 -6.03 1.29 -12.89
N ILE A 59 -6.69 2.39 -13.25
CA ILE A 59 -7.98 2.76 -12.67
C ILE A 59 -9.03 2.05 -13.51
N TYR A 60 -9.85 1.23 -12.87
CA TYR A 60 -10.86 0.44 -13.56
C TYR A 60 -12.21 0.53 -12.87
N ARG A 61 -13.24 0.08 -13.58
CA ARG A 61 -14.61 -0.02 -13.10
C ARG A 61 -15.13 -1.42 -13.32
N PHE A 62 -15.80 -1.99 -12.32
CA PHE A 62 -16.64 -3.18 -12.50
C PHE A 62 -17.95 -2.79 -13.19
N ASP A 63 -18.18 -3.30 -14.39
CA ASP A 63 -19.27 -2.81 -15.25
C ASP A 63 -20.66 -3.18 -14.73
N GLU A 64 -20.79 -4.36 -14.10
CA GLU A 64 -22.08 -4.87 -13.63
C GLU A 64 -22.67 -4.06 -12.47
N ILE A 65 -21.81 -3.46 -11.64
CA ILE A 65 -22.20 -2.77 -10.41
C ILE A 65 -21.82 -1.29 -10.39
N ASP A 66 -21.16 -0.82 -11.47
CA ASP A 66 -20.66 0.54 -11.67
C ASP A 66 -19.68 1.00 -10.57
N VAL A 67 -18.85 0.09 -10.05
CA VAL A 67 -17.90 0.40 -8.98
C VAL A 67 -16.53 0.75 -9.56
N LEU A 68 -16.11 1.99 -9.35
CA LEU A 68 -14.76 2.51 -9.59
C LEU A 68 -13.78 1.95 -8.55
N VAL A 69 -12.57 1.61 -9.00
CA VAL A 69 -11.42 1.34 -8.14
C VAL A 69 -10.23 2.15 -8.63
N GLU A 70 -9.82 3.13 -7.82
CA GLU A 70 -8.59 3.88 -7.97
C GLU A 70 -7.76 3.70 -6.70
N HIS A 71 -6.49 3.35 -6.85
CA HIS A 71 -5.58 3.17 -5.73
C HIS A 71 -4.19 3.67 -6.11
N ASN A 72 -3.74 4.77 -5.53
CA ASN A 72 -2.39 5.30 -5.73
C ASN A 72 -1.56 5.03 -4.48
N LEU A 73 -0.32 4.58 -4.66
CA LEU A 73 0.54 4.18 -3.56
C LEU A 73 1.99 4.60 -3.82
N LYS A 74 2.47 5.54 -3.01
CA LYS A 74 3.87 5.96 -2.97
C LYS A 74 4.54 5.39 -1.73
N ARG A 75 5.65 4.69 -1.93
CA ARG A 75 6.51 4.13 -0.89
C ARG A 75 7.88 4.78 -0.98
N GLU A 76 8.34 5.33 0.12
CA GLU A 76 9.63 6.01 0.23
C GLU A 76 10.40 5.37 1.38
N LEU A 77 11.56 4.79 1.07
CA LEU A 77 12.50 4.27 2.05
C LEU A 77 13.78 5.09 1.95
N VAL A 78 14.22 5.65 3.07
CA VAL A 78 15.52 6.32 3.20
C VAL A 78 16.28 5.68 4.36
N LEU A 79 17.55 5.36 4.15
CA LEU A 79 18.44 4.82 5.18
C LEU A 79 19.89 5.23 4.92
N GLN A 80 20.68 5.33 5.97
CA GLN A 80 22.14 5.51 5.94
C GLN A 80 22.80 4.16 6.23
N ASN A 81 23.85 3.77 5.50
CA ASN A 81 24.44 2.44 5.72
C ASN A 81 25.16 2.35 7.07
N GLU A 82 25.81 3.44 7.50
CA GLU A 82 26.50 3.50 8.79
C GLU A 82 25.58 3.43 10.02
N ASP A 83 24.31 3.84 9.90
CA ASP A 83 23.34 3.83 11.01
C ASP A 83 22.11 2.94 10.71
N PRO A 84 22.02 1.72 11.26
CA PRO A 84 20.86 0.86 11.07
C PRO A 84 19.56 1.40 11.71
N LEU A 85 19.62 2.45 12.54
CA LEU A 85 18.45 3.11 13.13
C LEU A 85 17.93 4.28 12.29
N SER A 86 18.70 4.71 11.28
CA SER A 86 18.34 5.82 10.38
C SER A 86 17.17 5.51 9.46
N ALA A 87 16.79 4.23 9.32
CA ALA A 87 15.74 3.79 8.42
C ALA A 87 14.42 4.54 8.68
N LYS A 88 13.98 5.26 7.65
CA LYS A 88 12.71 5.99 7.59
C LYS A 88 11.91 5.49 6.42
N HIS A 89 10.75 4.92 6.70
CA HIS A 89 9.84 4.45 5.67
C HIS A 89 8.54 5.27 5.71
N THR A 90 8.23 5.99 4.64
CA THR A 90 6.94 6.66 4.45
C THR A 90 6.11 5.95 3.40
N ILE A 91 4.83 5.75 3.70
CA ILE A 91 3.82 5.27 2.77
C ILE A 91 2.76 6.35 2.65
N THR A 92 2.53 6.82 1.42
CA THR A 92 1.40 7.69 1.07
C THR A 92 0.46 6.90 0.18
N GLN A 93 -0.78 6.73 0.62
CA GLN A 93 -1.79 5.96 -0.06
C GLN A 93 -3.02 6.83 -0.29
N LYS A 94 -3.53 6.81 -1.51
CA LYS A 94 -4.83 7.38 -1.86
C LYS A 94 -5.70 6.28 -2.44
N MET A 95 -6.91 6.11 -1.92
CA MET A 95 -7.83 5.11 -2.43
C MET A 95 -9.19 5.73 -2.64
N LYS A 96 -9.70 5.63 -3.86
CA LYS A 96 -11.04 6.04 -4.22
C LYS A 96 -11.79 4.84 -4.76
N ILE A 97 -12.85 4.45 -4.05
CA ILE A 97 -13.62 3.25 -4.35
C ILE A 97 -15.09 3.51 -4.17
N GLY A 98 -15.89 3.00 -5.09
CA GLY A 98 -17.34 3.06 -5.01
C GLY A 98 -17.96 3.59 -6.29
N ARG A 99 -19.15 4.15 -6.17
CA ARG A 99 -19.96 4.60 -7.31
C ARG A 99 -20.64 5.91 -6.99
N GLU A 100 -21.40 6.44 -7.94
CA GLU A 100 -22.16 7.67 -7.72
C GLU A 100 -23.02 7.56 -6.44
N ASN A 101 -22.98 8.61 -5.61
CA ASN A 101 -23.67 8.69 -4.31
C ASN A 101 -23.24 7.66 -3.26
N CYS A 102 -22.19 6.86 -3.51
CA CYS A 102 -21.59 5.93 -2.56
C CYS A 102 -20.09 5.82 -2.83
N MET A 103 -19.41 6.97 -2.82
CA MET A 103 -17.99 7.08 -3.11
C MET A 103 -17.20 7.26 -1.82
N MET A 104 -16.23 6.37 -1.58
CA MET A 104 -15.28 6.48 -0.49
C MET A 104 -13.94 6.96 -1.03
N ASP A 105 -13.37 7.98 -0.40
CA ASP A 105 -12.07 8.55 -0.71
C ASP A 105 -11.22 8.61 0.54
N ALA A 106 -10.11 7.88 0.57
CA ALA A 106 -9.21 7.75 1.70
C ALA A 106 -7.81 8.27 1.35
N ASP A 107 -7.36 9.28 2.08
CA ASP A 107 -5.99 9.79 2.06
C ASP A 107 -5.26 9.31 3.31
N ILE A 108 -4.14 8.63 3.14
CA ILE A 108 -3.34 8.07 4.24
C ILE A 108 -1.87 8.44 4.02
N ILE A 109 -1.24 8.96 5.07
CA ILE A 109 0.22 9.09 5.14
C ILE A 109 0.70 8.50 6.46
N LEU A 110 1.63 7.57 6.38
CA LEU A 110 2.25 6.92 7.55
C LEU A 110 3.76 6.92 7.36
N THR A 111 4.48 7.34 8.40
CA THR A 111 5.93 7.26 8.49
C THR A 111 6.30 6.38 9.67
N GLN A 112 7.12 5.38 9.39
CA GLN A 112 7.78 4.55 10.38
C GLN A 112 9.25 4.96 10.52
N THR A 113 9.70 5.12 11.75
CA THR A 113 11.12 5.24 12.12
C THR A 113 11.41 4.36 13.33
N SER A 114 12.65 4.33 13.81
CA SER A 114 13.01 3.49 14.94
C SER A 114 14.22 4.02 15.72
N ASP A 115 14.33 3.64 16.99
CA ASP A 115 15.56 3.77 17.79
C ASP A 115 15.96 2.37 18.29
N LYS A 116 16.89 2.25 19.25
CA LYS A 116 17.33 0.93 19.74
C LYS A 116 16.22 0.11 20.42
N GLU A 117 15.20 0.76 20.95
CA GLU A 117 14.21 0.14 21.84
C GLU A 117 12.82 0.06 21.20
N TYR A 118 12.47 1.02 20.34
CA TYR A 118 11.13 1.24 19.83
C TYR A 118 11.07 1.38 18.31
N PHE A 119 9.93 0.99 17.75
CA PHE A 119 9.42 1.51 16.49
C PHE A 119 8.48 2.68 16.76
N TYR A 120 8.52 3.69 15.90
CA TYR A 120 7.63 4.85 15.95
C TYR A 120 6.77 4.89 14.71
N ILE A 121 5.48 5.12 14.88
CA ILE A 121 4.53 5.35 13.79
C ILE A 121 3.93 6.73 13.96
N LYS A 122 4.11 7.58 12.94
CA LYS A 122 3.49 8.90 12.85
C LYS A 122 2.73 9.02 11.54
N GLY A 123 1.59 9.71 11.55
CA GLY A 123 0.86 9.95 10.32
C GLY A 123 -0.55 10.43 10.50
N LYS A 124 -1.30 10.48 9.39
CA LYS A 124 -2.67 10.94 9.33
C LYS A 124 -3.46 10.12 8.32
N MET A 125 -4.72 9.89 8.62
CA MET A 125 -5.70 9.30 7.71
C MET A 125 -6.95 10.19 7.70
N GLN A 126 -7.46 10.49 6.51
CA GLN A 126 -8.77 11.13 6.33
C GLN A 126 -9.58 10.30 5.35
N VAL A 127 -10.85 10.05 5.68
CA VAL A 127 -11.78 9.36 4.78
C VAL A 127 -13.01 10.23 4.57
N LYS A 128 -13.39 10.38 3.31
CA LYS A 128 -14.59 11.09 2.89
C LYS A 128 -15.57 10.11 2.24
N GLU A 129 -16.83 10.26 2.58
CA GLU A 129 -17.95 9.64 1.87
C GLU A 129 -18.65 10.74 1.08
N ASN A 130 -18.70 10.61 -0.25
CA ASN A 130 -19.27 11.61 -1.14
C ASN A 130 -18.78 13.04 -0.80
N GLU A 131 -17.46 13.20 -0.70
CA GLU A 131 -16.75 14.44 -0.33
C GLU A 131 -16.91 14.91 1.13
N LYS A 132 -17.85 14.35 1.88
CA LYS A 132 -18.04 14.65 3.29
C LYS A 132 -17.05 13.87 4.15
N LEU A 133 -16.26 14.56 4.97
CA LEU A 133 -15.36 13.91 5.93
C LEU A 133 -16.16 13.08 6.93
N VAL A 134 -15.90 11.77 6.95
CA VAL A 134 -16.55 10.80 7.86
C VAL A 134 -15.57 10.19 8.85
N PHE A 135 -14.26 10.29 8.58
CA PHE A 135 -13.22 9.80 9.46
C PHE A 135 -11.96 10.67 9.38
N ASP A 136 -11.38 11.00 10.53
CA ASP A 136 -10.08 11.65 10.65
C ASP A 136 -9.33 11.00 11.82
N LYS A 137 -8.10 10.55 11.59
CA LYS A 137 -7.27 9.93 12.60
C LYS A 137 -5.82 10.36 12.44
N ASN A 138 -5.25 10.81 13.56
CA ASN A 138 -3.82 11.03 13.69
C ASN A 138 -3.17 9.83 14.38
N TYR A 139 -2.02 9.41 13.87
CA TYR A 139 -1.19 8.36 14.43
C TYR A 139 0.04 9.01 15.04
N ASN A 140 0.31 8.67 16.30
CA ASN A 140 1.55 9.04 16.98
C ASN A 140 1.75 8.09 18.16
N TYR A 141 2.33 6.94 17.90
CA TYR A 141 2.56 5.93 18.93
C TYR A 141 3.88 5.22 18.70
N LYS A 142 4.35 4.54 19.75
CA LYS A 142 5.55 3.71 19.73
C LYS A 142 5.24 2.30 20.21
N THR A 143 5.96 1.32 19.71
CA THR A 143 5.91 -0.08 20.20
C THR A 143 7.32 -0.59 20.44
N LEU A 144 7.50 -1.49 21.41
CA LEU A 144 8.80 -2.12 21.65
C LEU A 144 9.22 -2.95 20.44
N ARG A 145 10.51 -2.93 20.09
CA ARG A 145 11.01 -3.73 18.97
C ARG A 145 10.81 -5.24 19.15
N LYS A 146 10.83 -5.71 20.40
CA LYS A 146 10.72 -7.13 20.76
C LYS A 146 9.28 -7.61 20.95
N SER A 147 8.29 -6.84 20.52
CA SER A 147 6.87 -7.19 20.68
C SER A 147 6.30 -8.03 19.52
N LEU A 148 7.15 -8.52 18.61
CA LEU A 148 6.80 -9.37 17.46
C LEU A 148 7.28 -10.80 17.68
#